data_AF-A0A6M3LBC2-F1
#
_entry.id   AF-A0A6M3LBC2-F1
#
_cell.length_a   1.000
_cell.length_b   1.000
_cell.length_c   1.000
_cell.angle_alpha   90.00
_cell.angle_beta   90.00
_cell.angle_gamma   90.00
#
_symmetry.space_group_name_H-M   'P 1'
#
loop_
_entity.id
_entity.type
_entity.pdbx_description
1 polymer ?
#
loop_
_entity_poly.entity_id
_entity_poly.type
_entity_poly.pdbx_seq_one_letter_code
_entity_poly.pdbx_strand_id
1 'polypeptide(L)'
;MKQGLSIHCHHNILVEYCYDYDERVNAIKDTKPKNEQEIRLRLFKLLPQEAIDELPERLVKADAEWRKAYAERKKASAKWEGAYAKWEKAYAEWEKADAEWAKADAEWKKAYAEWKKADAERVKAYAEWEGAYDERWNKEAWHKKWCGCKEWNGKEIVFENKEAL
;
A
#
# COMPACT_ATOMS: atom_id res chain seq x y z
N MET A 1 -17.69 11.08 35.95
CA MET A 1 -16.28 11.04 36.36
C MET A 1 -15.97 12.35 37.06
N LYS A 2 -15.53 12.30 38.32
CA LYS A 2 -15.17 13.50 39.08
C LYS A 2 -13.74 13.90 38.72
N GLN A 3 -13.53 15.17 38.40
CA GLN A 3 -12.24 15.72 37.99
C GLN A 3 -12.08 17.14 38.52
N GLY A 4 -10.84 17.58 38.73
CA GLY A 4 -10.56 18.88 39.31
C GLY A 4 -9.14 18.98 39.84
N LEU A 5 -8.74 20.20 40.24
CA LEU A 5 -7.51 20.35 41.01
C LEU A 5 -7.66 19.60 42.34
N SER A 6 -6.60 18.92 42.74
CA SER A 6 -6.59 18.04 43.89
C SER A 6 -5.30 18.19 44.65
N ILE A 7 -5.37 17.94 45.96
CA ILE A 7 -4.19 17.83 46.80
C ILE A 7 -3.78 16.37 46.96
N HIS A 8 -2.47 16.14 47.01
CA HIS A 8 -1.88 14.83 47.27
C HIS A 8 -2.25 13.74 46.24
N CYS A 9 -2.54 14.10 44.99
CA CYS A 9 -2.72 13.12 43.93
C CYS A 9 -1.41 12.35 43.66
N HIS A 10 -0.27 13.05 43.59
CA HIS A 10 1.09 12.52 43.63
C HIS A 10 1.84 13.00 44.89
N HIS A 11 2.89 12.27 45.30
CA HIS A 11 3.53 12.48 46.62
C HIS A 11 4.49 13.68 46.62
N ASN A 12 4.90 14.12 45.43
CA ASN A 12 5.87 15.20 45.20
C ASN A 12 5.23 16.45 44.59
N ILE A 13 3.91 16.46 44.40
CA ILE A 13 3.17 17.58 43.82
C ILE A 13 2.03 17.93 44.77
N LEU A 14 2.05 19.16 45.31
CA LEU A 14 1.07 19.58 46.30
C LEU A 14 -0.33 19.72 45.68
N VAL A 15 -0.43 20.40 44.53
CA VAL A 15 -1.67 20.63 43.80
C VAL A 15 -1.48 20.23 42.35
N GLU A 16 -2.38 19.41 41.82
CA GLU A 16 -2.42 19.05 40.41
C GLU A 16 -3.83 18.63 39.97
N TYR A 17 -4.04 18.61 38.65
CA TYR A 17 -5.30 18.19 38.08
C TYR A 17 -5.48 16.66 38.14
N CYS A 18 -6.52 16.22 38.86
CA CYS A 18 -6.98 14.86 38.84
C CYS A 18 -8.02 14.67 37.73
N TYR A 19 -7.71 13.82 36.75
CA TYR A 19 -8.58 13.53 35.61
C TYR A 19 -9.69 12.53 35.92
N ASP A 20 -9.42 11.57 36.79
CA ASP A 20 -10.40 10.61 37.27
C ASP A 20 -10.16 10.32 38.75
N TYR A 21 -10.98 10.93 39.60
CA TYR A 21 -10.89 10.78 41.04
C TYR A 21 -11.22 9.35 41.48
N ASP A 22 -12.22 8.72 40.87
CA ASP A 22 -12.71 7.41 41.29
C ASP A 22 -11.68 6.33 40.88
N GLU A 23 -11.10 6.44 39.68
CA GLU A 23 -9.96 5.62 39.25
C GLU A 23 -8.78 5.77 40.20
N ARG A 24 -8.42 7.01 40.59
CA ARG A 24 -7.31 7.23 41.52
C ARG A 24 -7.57 6.61 42.90
N VAL A 25 -8.79 6.72 43.41
CA VAL A 25 -9.22 6.07 44.67
C VAL A 25 -9.07 4.55 44.55
N ASN A 26 -9.51 3.95 43.45
CA ASN A 26 -9.38 2.52 43.22
C ASN A 26 -7.89 2.12 43.12
N ALA A 27 -7.09 2.86 42.36
CA ALA A 27 -5.66 2.64 42.26
C ALA A 27 -4.95 2.72 43.63
N ILE A 28 -5.38 3.59 44.56
CA ILE A 28 -4.86 3.61 45.93
C ILE A 28 -5.18 2.30 46.66
N LYS A 29 -6.42 1.81 46.57
CA LYS A 29 -6.86 0.57 47.21
C LYS A 29 -6.16 -0.67 46.65
N ASP A 30 -5.90 -0.65 45.34
CA ASP A 30 -5.38 -1.80 44.60
C ASP A 30 -3.86 -1.89 44.67
N THR A 31 -3.15 -0.76 44.63
CA THR A 31 -1.69 -0.74 44.42
C THR A 31 -0.87 -0.27 45.61
N LYS A 32 -1.46 0.37 46.63
CA LYS A 32 -0.68 0.97 47.75
C LYS A 32 -0.63 0.06 48.98
N PRO A 33 0.47 0.10 49.76
CA PRO A 33 0.59 -0.66 51.00
C PRO A 33 -0.60 -0.42 51.95
N LYS A 34 -1.12 -1.47 52.58
CA LYS A 34 -2.35 -1.41 53.39
C LYS A 34 -2.28 -0.38 54.52
N ASN A 35 -1.12 -0.25 55.17
CA ASN A 35 -0.85 0.74 56.20
C ASN A 35 -0.84 2.20 55.71
N GLU A 36 -0.78 2.42 54.40
CA GLU A 36 -0.81 3.77 53.80
C GLU A 36 -2.18 4.12 53.20
N GLN A 37 -3.06 3.14 52.97
CA GLN A 37 -4.32 3.38 52.23
C GLN A 37 -5.22 4.37 52.96
N GLU A 38 -5.38 4.22 54.28
CA GLU A 38 -6.22 5.11 55.09
C GLU A 38 -5.75 6.56 54.99
N ILE A 39 -4.46 6.82 55.24
CA ILE A 39 -3.93 8.18 55.20
C ILE A 39 -3.99 8.77 53.79
N ARG A 40 -3.69 7.98 52.76
CA ARG A 40 -3.76 8.41 51.36
C ARG A 40 -5.18 8.80 50.96
N LEU A 41 -6.17 7.97 51.28
CA LEU A 41 -7.58 8.25 50.96
C LEU A 41 -8.14 9.43 51.76
N ARG A 42 -7.67 9.62 53.00
CA ARG A 42 -8.07 10.76 53.83
C ARG A 42 -7.49 12.08 53.31
N LEU A 43 -6.25 12.07 52.83
CA LEU A 43 -5.54 13.28 52.37
C LEU A 43 -5.85 13.63 50.91
N PHE A 44 -6.05 12.63 50.04
CA PHE A 44 -6.40 12.85 48.64
C PHE A 44 -7.81 13.42 48.51
N LYS A 45 -7.91 14.69 48.09
CA LYS A 45 -9.18 15.41 47.96
C LYS A 45 -9.16 16.31 46.74
N LEU A 46 -10.31 16.44 46.09
CA LEU A 46 -10.55 17.54 45.15
C LEU A 46 -10.66 18.84 45.94
N LEU A 47 -10.07 19.91 45.41
CA LEU A 47 -10.16 21.23 45.99
C LEU A 47 -11.55 21.83 45.69
N PRO A 48 -12.23 22.39 46.70
CA PRO A 48 -13.42 23.19 46.47
C PRO A 48 -13.05 24.52 45.79
N GLN A 49 -14.03 25.22 45.22
CA GLN A 49 -13.77 26.42 44.41
C GLN A 49 -13.08 27.51 45.24
N GLU A 50 -13.46 27.68 46.50
CA GLU A 50 -12.90 28.68 47.40
C GLU A 50 -11.39 28.48 47.59
N ALA A 51 -10.94 27.22 47.69
CA ALA A 51 -9.52 26.89 47.80
C ALA A 51 -8.76 27.10 46.48
N ILE A 52 -9.45 26.96 45.33
CA ILE A 52 -8.88 27.23 44.01
C ILE A 52 -8.67 28.74 43.83
N ASP A 53 -9.61 29.55 44.32
CA ASP A 53 -9.56 31.02 44.22
C ASP A 53 -8.40 31.62 45.04
N GLU A 54 -7.93 30.93 46.08
CA GLU A 54 -6.75 31.31 46.88
C GLU A 54 -5.41 30.92 46.24
N LEU A 55 -5.40 30.11 45.17
CA LEU A 55 -4.17 29.72 44.50
C LEU A 55 -3.54 30.87 43.72
N PRO A 56 -2.19 30.88 43.56
CA PRO A 56 -1.54 31.87 42.70
C PRO A 56 -2.14 31.85 41.30
N GLU A 57 -2.60 33.01 40.81
CA GLU A 57 -3.26 33.12 39.50
C GLU A 57 -2.42 32.53 38.35
N ARG A 58 -1.09 32.71 38.41
CA ARG A 58 -0.14 32.14 37.45
C ARG A 58 -0.21 30.61 37.40
N LEU A 59 -0.42 29.95 38.54
CA LEU A 59 -0.53 28.49 38.62
C LEU A 59 -1.82 28.00 37.95
N VAL A 60 -2.95 28.64 38.26
CA VAL A 60 -4.27 28.28 37.68
C VAL A 60 -4.25 28.48 36.16
N LYS A 61 -3.67 29.59 35.68
CA LYS A 61 -3.50 29.85 34.24
C LYS A 61 -2.60 28.82 33.56
N ALA A 62 -1.45 28.49 34.17
CA ALA A 62 -0.52 27.51 33.61
C ALA A 62 -1.13 26.10 33.52
N ASP A 63 -1.90 25.67 34.52
CA ASP A 63 -2.63 24.39 34.48
C ASP A 63 -3.66 24.36 33.34
N ALA A 64 -4.47 25.43 33.21
CA ALA A 64 -5.46 25.53 32.15
C ALA A 64 -4.83 25.49 30.75
N GLU A 65 -3.73 26.22 30.53
CA GLU A 65 -2.98 26.20 29.27
C GLU A 65 -2.38 24.82 28.98
N TRP A 66 -1.76 24.19 29.98
CA TRP A 66 -1.18 22.86 29.85
C TRP A 66 -2.25 21.82 29.49
N ARG A 67 -3.42 21.85 30.14
CA ARG A 67 -4.54 20.95 29.85
C ARG A 67 -5.07 21.13 28.43
N LYS A 68 -5.17 22.38 27.96
CA LYS A 68 -5.55 22.68 26.58
C LYS A 68 -4.54 22.09 25.60
N ALA A 69 -3.24 22.30 25.84
CA ALA A 69 -2.17 21.74 25.00
C ALA A 69 -2.19 20.20 25.02
N TYR A 70 -2.41 19.58 26.17
CA TYR A 70 -2.52 18.12 26.31
C TYR A 70 -3.72 17.57 25.52
N ALA A 71 -4.88 18.22 25.61
CA ALA A 71 -6.07 17.82 24.86
C ALA A 71 -5.86 17.93 23.33
N GLU A 72 -5.22 19.00 22.86
CA GLU A 72 -4.88 19.15 21.45
C GLU A 72 -3.86 18.11 20.99
N ARG A 73 -2.84 17.81 21.80
CA ARG A 73 -1.89 16.72 21.53
C ARG A 73 -2.61 15.37 21.40
N LYS A 74 -3.56 15.06 22.29
CA LYS A 74 -4.33 13.80 22.24
C LYS A 74 -5.15 13.70 20.96
N LYS A 75 -5.81 14.79 20.53
CA LYS A 75 -6.51 14.85 19.24
C LYS A 75 -5.57 14.63 18.06
N ALA A 76 -4.37 15.23 18.10
CA ALA A 76 -3.36 15.05 17.07
C ALA A 76 -2.86 13.60 16.99
N SER A 77 -2.64 12.95 18.13
CA SER A 77 -2.27 11.52 18.19
C SER A 77 -3.34 10.63 17.56
N ALA A 78 -4.61 10.82 17.93
CA ALA A 78 -5.71 10.04 17.36
C ALA A 78 -5.85 10.23 15.84
N LYS A 79 -5.62 11.45 15.33
CA LYS A 79 -5.58 11.71 13.88
C LYS A 79 -4.41 11.00 13.21
N TRP A 80 -3.24 11.01 13.83
CA TRP A 80 -2.04 10.34 13.32
C TRP A 80 -2.24 8.81 13.27
N GLU A 81 -2.76 8.21 14.34
CA GLU A 81 -3.09 6.77 14.39
C GLU A 81 -4.08 6.39 13.28
N GLY A 82 -5.12 7.21 13.08
CA GLY A 82 -6.09 6.98 12.00
C GLY A 82 -5.49 7.12 10.60
N ALA A 83 -4.52 8.01 10.41
CA ALA A 83 -3.80 8.15 9.14
C ALA A 83 -2.85 6.97 8.90
N TYR A 84 -2.13 6.54 9.95
CA TYR A 84 -1.22 5.41 9.90
C TYR A 84 -1.96 4.10 9.55
N ALA A 85 -3.11 3.83 10.18
CA ALA A 85 -3.93 2.66 9.86
C ALA A 85 -4.45 2.66 8.41
N LYS A 86 -4.72 3.83 7.82
CA LYS A 86 -5.08 3.93 6.39
C LYS A 86 -3.88 3.65 5.49
N TRP A 87 -2.71 4.16 5.86
CA TRP A 87 -1.46 3.91 5.13
C TRP A 87 -1.12 2.41 5.13
N GLU A 88 -1.21 1.71 6.27
CA GLU A 88 -0.94 0.27 6.34
C GLU A 88 -1.88 -0.54 5.42
N LYS A 89 -3.17 -0.18 5.35
CA LYS A 89 -4.11 -0.83 4.42
C LYS A 89 -3.72 -0.62 2.96
N ALA A 90 -3.41 0.62 2.58
CA ALA A 90 -2.99 0.94 1.22
C ALA A 90 -1.68 0.22 0.84
N TYR A 91 -0.75 0.13 1.80
CA TYR A 91 0.51 -0.59 1.60
C TYR A 91 0.28 -2.09 1.37
N ALA A 92 -0.60 -2.73 2.15
CA ALA A 92 -0.96 -4.14 1.96
C ALA A 92 -1.68 -4.41 0.63
N GLU A 93 -2.48 -3.46 0.12
CA GLU A 93 -3.08 -3.54 -1.22
C GLU A 93 -2.03 -3.42 -2.32
N TRP A 94 -1.08 -2.50 -2.16
CA TRP A 94 0.05 -2.34 -3.08
C TRP A 94 0.91 -3.62 -3.16
N GLU A 95 1.25 -4.24 -2.03
CA GLU A 95 2.02 -5.50 -2.03
C GLU A 95 1.30 -6.64 -2.77
N LYS A 96 -0.03 -6.72 -2.67
CA LYS A 96 -0.81 -7.70 -3.44
C LYS A 96 -0.75 -7.43 -4.94
N ALA A 97 -0.92 -6.17 -5.33
CA ALA A 97 -0.85 -5.77 -6.74
C ALA A 97 0.53 -6.04 -7.34
N ASP A 98 1.60 -5.77 -6.59
CA ASP A 98 2.98 -6.05 -7.01
C ASP A 98 3.20 -7.57 -7.21
N ALA A 99 2.70 -8.40 -6.29
CA ALA A 99 2.77 -9.85 -6.41
C ALA A 99 1.98 -10.40 -7.61
N GLU A 100 0.81 -9.82 -7.93
CA GLU A 100 0.04 -10.16 -9.13
C GLU A 100 0.77 -9.76 -10.40
N TRP A 101 1.34 -8.55 -10.43
CA TRP A 101 2.13 -8.07 -11.56
C TRP A 101 3.35 -8.97 -11.82
N ALA A 102 4.06 -9.37 -10.77
CA ALA A 102 5.21 -10.27 -10.90
C ALA A 102 4.84 -11.65 -11.49
N LYS A 103 3.65 -12.18 -11.15
CA LYS A 103 3.14 -13.42 -11.75
C LYS A 103 2.83 -13.22 -13.24
N ALA A 104 2.15 -12.14 -13.59
CA ALA A 104 1.82 -11.82 -14.98
C ALA A 104 3.07 -11.64 -15.85
N ASP A 105 4.10 -10.94 -15.34
CA ASP A 105 5.39 -10.78 -16.03
C ASP A 105 6.09 -12.14 -16.25
N ALA A 106 6.05 -13.04 -15.26
CA ALA A 106 6.61 -14.38 -15.40
C ALA A 106 5.87 -15.22 -16.46
N GLU A 107 4.54 -15.13 -16.53
CA GLU A 107 3.74 -15.79 -17.57
C GLU A 107 4.02 -15.21 -18.96
N TRP A 108 4.09 -13.88 -19.08
CA TRP A 108 4.43 -13.22 -20.32
C TRP A 108 5.81 -13.64 -20.83
N LYS A 109 6.82 -13.72 -19.95
CA LYS A 109 8.17 -14.18 -20.31
C LYS A 109 8.17 -15.62 -20.85
N LYS A 110 7.36 -16.52 -20.27
CA LYS A 110 7.21 -17.89 -20.77
C LYS A 110 6.58 -17.92 -22.17
N ALA A 111 5.46 -17.22 -22.35
CA ALA A 111 4.78 -17.14 -23.63
C ALA A 111 5.68 -16.54 -24.72
N TYR A 112 6.46 -15.51 -24.38
CA TYR A 112 7.42 -14.90 -25.29
C TYR A 112 8.53 -15.88 -25.71
N ALA A 113 9.03 -16.69 -24.78
CA ALA A 113 10.02 -17.72 -25.08
C ALA A 113 9.46 -18.83 -25.99
N GLU A 114 8.21 -19.24 -25.78
CA GLU A 114 7.52 -20.19 -26.66
C GLU A 114 7.30 -19.62 -28.07
N TRP A 115 6.84 -18.37 -28.16
CA TRP A 115 6.71 -17.67 -29.43
C TRP A 115 8.03 -17.60 -30.20
N LYS A 116 9.14 -17.29 -29.51
CA LYS A 116 10.48 -17.28 -30.11
C LYS A 116 10.88 -18.64 -30.69
N LYS A 117 10.54 -19.75 -30.01
CA LYS A 117 10.82 -21.10 -30.51
C LYS A 117 9.99 -21.39 -31.76
N ALA A 118 8.68 -21.09 -31.72
CA ALA A 118 7.79 -21.30 -32.85
C ALA A 118 8.20 -20.47 -34.08
N ASP A 119 8.63 -19.22 -33.89
CA ASP A 119 9.13 -18.40 -35.00
C ASP A 119 10.43 -18.96 -35.58
N ALA A 120 11.35 -19.46 -34.74
CA ALA A 120 12.56 -20.12 -35.23
C ALA A 120 12.26 -21.39 -36.04
N GLU A 121 11.28 -22.20 -35.61
CA GLU A 121 10.81 -23.37 -36.35
C GLU A 121 10.15 -22.97 -37.68
N ARG A 122 9.31 -21.94 -37.69
CA ARG A 122 8.70 -21.38 -38.90
C ARG A 122 9.77 -20.92 -39.90
N VAL A 123 10.82 -20.23 -39.43
CA VAL A 123 11.92 -19.77 -40.28
C VAL A 123 12.66 -20.95 -40.90
N LYS A 124 12.95 -22.00 -40.13
CA LYS A 124 13.58 -23.22 -40.67
C LYS A 124 12.70 -23.90 -41.72
N ALA A 125 11.41 -24.09 -41.42
CA ALA A 125 10.47 -24.70 -42.34
C ALA A 125 10.33 -23.90 -43.64
N TYR A 126 10.36 -22.56 -43.55
CA TYR A 126 10.36 -21.69 -44.72
C TYR A 126 11.63 -21.85 -45.55
N ALA A 127 12.81 -21.89 -44.93
CA ALA A 127 14.07 -22.10 -45.63
C ALA A 127 14.13 -23.48 -46.31
N GLU A 128 13.62 -24.53 -45.66
CA GLU A 128 13.50 -25.86 -46.25
C GLU A 128 12.55 -25.88 -47.45
N TRP A 129 11.38 -25.22 -47.33
CA TRP A 129 10.43 -25.07 -48.42
C TRP A 129 11.02 -24.29 -49.61
N GLU A 130 11.70 -23.18 -49.33
CA GLU A 130 12.35 -22.33 -50.34
C GLU A 130 13.43 -23.12 -51.08
N GLY A 131 14.30 -23.84 -50.36
CA GLY A 131 15.31 -24.72 -50.96
C GLY A 131 14.69 -25.82 -51.83
N ALA A 132 13.63 -26.48 -51.35
CA ALA A 132 12.93 -27.50 -52.13
C ALA A 132 12.23 -26.94 -53.38
N TYR A 133 11.71 -25.72 -53.29
CA TYR A 133 11.04 -25.01 -54.39
C TYR A 133 12.03 -24.61 -55.50
N ASP A 134 13.28 -24.31 -55.16
CA ASP A 134 14.30 -23.82 -56.09
C ASP A 134 15.27 -24.89 -56.62
N GLU A 135 15.74 -25.84 -55.80
CA GLU A 135 16.84 -26.74 -56.20
C GLU A 135 16.43 -27.91 -57.12
N ARG A 136 15.15 -28.28 -57.15
CA ARG A 136 14.72 -29.57 -57.75
C ARG A 136 13.53 -29.51 -58.70
N TRP A 137 12.95 -28.34 -58.92
CA TRP A 137 11.75 -28.20 -59.73
C TRP A 137 12.00 -27.35 -60.98
N ASN A 138 11.99 -27.99 -62.16
CA ASN A 138 11.96 -27.26 -63.43
C ASN A 138 10.54 -26.67 -63.62
N LYS A 139 10.35 -25.46 -63.08
CA LYS A 139 9.07 -24.74 -63.00
C LYS A 139 8.44 -24.55 -64.37
N GLU A 140 9.24 -24.14 -65.35
CA GLU A 140 8.79 -23.91 -66.73
C GLU A 140 8.33 -25.23 -67.39
N ALA A 141 9.14 -26.29 -67.30
CA ALA A 141 8.79 -27.58 -67.89
C ALA A 141 7.54 -28.21 -67.24
N TRP A 142 7.41 -28.11 -65.91
CA TRP A 142 6.23 -28.60 -65.21
C TRP A 142 4.98 -27.79 -65.57
N HIS A 143 5.09 -26.46 -65.58
CA HIS A 143 3.97 -25.57 -65.93
C HIS A 143 3.52 -25.82 -67.37
N LYS A 144 4.45 -25.90 -68.32
CA LYS A 144 4.16 -26.22 -69.73
C LYS A 144 3.44 -27.55 -69.90
N LYS A 145 3.80 -28.57 -69.12
CA LYS A 145 3.16 -29.89 -69.16
C LYS A 145 1.69 -29.86 -68.74
N TRP A 146 1.32 -29.03 -67.77
CA TRP A 146 -0.01 -29.10 -67.13
C TRP A 146 -0.92 -27.90 -67.40
N CYS A 147 -0.38 -26.70 -67.63
CA CYS A 147 -1.17 -25.50 -67.91
C CYS A 147 -1.42 -25.31 -69.41
N GLY A 148 -0.42 -25.63 -70.25
CA GLY A 148 -0.51 -25.48 -71.70
C GLY A 148 -0.53 -24.04 -72.21
N CYS A 149 -0.30 -23.05 -71.34
CA CYS A 149 -0.24 -21.63 -71.72
C CYS A 149 1.17 -21.24 -72.21
N LYS A 150 1.26 -20.11 -72.93
CA LYS A 150 2.53 -19.48 -73.36
C LYS A 150 2.93 -18.29 -72.48
N GLU A 151 2.02 -17.87 -71.62
CA GLU A 151 2.08 -16.67 -70.77
C GLU A 151 2.85 -16.92 -69.46
N TRP A 152 3.79 -17.87 -69.40
CA TRP A 152 4.61 -18.14 -68.22
C TRP A 152 6.08 -18.36 -68.62
N ASN A 153 7.01 -17.63 -67.99
CA ASN A 153 8.45 -17.66 -68.31
C ASN A 153 9.30 -18.48 -67.31
N GLY A 154 8.69 -19.31 -66.48
CA GLY A 154 9.38 -20.04 -65.42
C GLY A 154 9.44 -19.33 -64.07
N LYS A 155 9.13 -18.02 -64.03
CA LYS A 155 9.16 -17.19 -62.82
C LYS A 155 7.85 -16.45 -62.56
N GLU A 156 7.24 -15.91 -63.60
CA GLU A 156 6.03 -15.09 -63.51
C GLU A 156 5.14 -15.21 -64.75
N ILE A 157 3.90 -14.75 -64.62
CA ILE A 157 2.97 -14.65 -65.75
C ILE A 157 3.41 -13.48 -66.62
N VAL A 158 3.63 -13.75 -67.90
CA VAL A 158 4.00 -12.75 -68.91
C VAL A 158 2.74 -12.27 -69.61
N PHE A 159 2.52 -10.97 -69.59
CA PHE A 159 1.43 -10.32 -70.32
C PHE A 159 1.98 -9.74 -71.62
N GLU A 160 1.40 -10.12 -72.76
CA GLU A 160 1.68 -9.44 -74.04
C GLU A 160 1.11 -8.01 -73.94
N ASN A 161 1.98 -6.99 -74.04
CA ASN A 161 1.54 -5.60 -74.16
C ASN A 161 0.73 -5.45 -75.45
N LYS A 162 -0.59 -5.29 -75.33
CA LYS A 162 -1.48 -4.90 -76.44
C LYS A 162 -1.51 -3.38 -76.62
N GLU A 163 -0.36 -2.73 -76.56
CA GLU A 163 -0.22 -1.32 -76.96
C GLU A 163 0.86 -1.21 -78.03
N ALA A 164 0.42 -1.36 -79.28
CA ALA A 164 0.86 -0.62 -80.46
C ALA A 164 0.35 -1.35 -81.72
N LEU A 165 -0.91 -1.12 -82.07
CA LEU A 165 -1.40 -0.86 -83.43
C LEU A 165 -2.81 -0.29 -83.35
#